data_AF-A0A660V6Y6-F1
#
_entry.id   AF-A0A660V6Y6-F1
#
_cell.length_a   1.000
_cell.length_b   1.000
_cell.length_c   1.000
_cell.angle_alpha   90.00
_cell.angle_beta   90.00
_cell.angle_gamma   90.00
#
_symmetry.space_group_name_H-M   'P 1'
#
loop_
_entity.id
_entity.type
_entity.pdbx_description
1 polymer ?
#
loop_
_entity_poly.entity_id
_entity_poly.type
_entity_poly.pdbx_seq_one_letter_code
_entity_poly.pdbx_strand_id
1 'polypeptide(L)' 'MEDFCFVHCADLHLDSPFSGIGGASSWLALRLQKATFNAFSRVVDVALENGAAAILIAGDVFDSEYGSLSAQLRFRHILS' A
#
# COMPACT_ATOMS: atom_id res chain seq x y z
N MET A 1 -3.66 -10.29 -30.85
CA MET A 1 -3.70 -9.04 -30.08
C MET A 1 -3.80 -9.49 -28.63
N GLU A 2 -2.82 -9.15 -27.80
CA GLU A 2 -2.97 -9.40 -26.36
C GLU A 2 -4.05 -8.44 -25.82
N ASP A 3 -4.93 -8.94 -24.95
CA ASP A 3 -5.95 -8.12 -24.32
C ASP A 3 -5.27 -7.12 -23.37
N PHE A 4 -5.68 -5.85 -23.42
CA PHE A 4 -5.11 -4.81 -22.57
C PHE A 4 -5.55 -5.01 -21.11
N CYS A 5 -4.56 -5.10 -20.20
CA CYS A 5 -4.77 -5.29 -18.76
C CYS A 5 -4.04 -4.20 -17.98
N PHE A 6 -4.68 -3.64 -16.95
CA PHE A 6 -4.06 -2.79 -15.94
C PHE A 6 -4.73 -3.00 -14.59
N VAL A 7 -4.01 -2.72 -13.50
CA VAL A 7 -4.55 -2.78 -12.13
C VAL A 7 -4.90 -1.38 -11.66
N HIS A 8 -6.04 -1.21 -11.00
CA HIS A 8 -6.46 0.05 -10.38
C HIS A 8 -6.59 -0.11 -8.86
N CYS A 9 -6.01 0.80 -8.08
CA CYS A 9 -6.15 0.85 -6.63
C CYS A 9 -6.19 2.29 -6.09
N ALA A 10 -6.65 2.46 -4.86
CA ALA A 10 -6.73 3.71 -4.11
C ALA A 10 -6.73 3.40 -2.61
N ASP A 11 -6.76 4.44 -1.75
CA ASP A 11 -7.00 4.33 -0.30
C ASP A 11 -5.99 3.41 0.42
N LEU A 12 -4.70 3.51 0.07
CA LEU A 12 -3.66 2.65 0.62
C LEU A 12 -3.33 2.99 2.08
N HIS A 13 -3.42 4.27 2.45
CA HIS A 13 -3.16 4.77 3.81
C HIS A 13 -1.91 4.10 4.44
N LEU A 14 -0.78 4.20 3.72
CA LEU A 14 0.45 3.51 4.09
C LEU A 14 1.03 4.12 5.37
N ASP A 15 1.43 3.24 6.28
CA ASP A 15 2.00 3.57 7.59
C ASP A 15 1.04 4.27 8.56
N SER A 16 -0.24 4.38 8.21
CA SER A 16 -1.25 5.07 9.01
C SER A 16 -1.38 4.49 10.42
N PRO A 17 -1.24 5.32 11.46
CA PRO A 17 -1.29 4.85 12.83
C PRO A 17 -2.72 4.45 13.20
N PHE A 18 -2.90 3.21 13.68
CA PHE A 18 -4.16 2.76 14.27
C PHE A 18 -4.32 3.31 15.70
N SER A 19 -4.62 4.61 15.79
CA SER A 19 -4.73 5.39 17.03
C SER A 19 -5.77 4.84 18.02
N GLY A 20 -6.84 4.20 17.54
CA GLY A 20 -7.85 3.55 18.39
C GLY A 20 -7.39 2.23 19.05
N ILE A 21 -6.33 1.60 18.56
CA ILE A 21 -5.85 0.28 19.02
C ILE A 21 -4.50 0.38 19.73
N GLY A 22 -3.70 1.41 19.43
CA GLY A 22 -2.36 1.61 20.02
C GLY A 22 -2.35 1.70 21.55
N GLY A 23 -3.43 2.19 22.17
CA GLY A 23 -3.57 2.23 23.63
C GLY A 23 -3.94 0.87 24.26
N ALA A 24 -4.52 -0.05 23.49
CA ALA A 24 -4.94 -1.37 23.96
C ALA A 24 -3.88 -2.44 23.67
N SER A 25 -3.16 -2.34 22.56
CA SER A 25 -2.16 -3.32 22.16
C SER A 25 -1.17 -2.80 21.10
N SER A 26 0.10 -2.68 21.48
CA SER A 26 1.20 -2.30 20.59
C SER A 26 1.52 -3.36 19.53
N TRP A 27 1.43 -4.64 19.87
CA TRP A 27 1.62 -5.75 18.92
C TRP A 27 0.57 -5.71 17.80
N LEU A 28 -0.70 -5.48 18.15
CA LEU A 28 -1.79 -5.44 17.19
C LEU A 28 -1.69 -4.21 16.29
N ALA A 29 -1.38 -3.05 16.85
CA ALA A 29 -1.15 -1.83 16.09
C ALA A 29 -0.02 -2.02 15.05
N LEU A 30 1.10 -2.64 15.44
CA LEU A 30 2.19 -2.94 14.52
C LEU A 30 1.78 -3.93 13.42
N ARG A 31 0.96 -4.93 13.75
CA ARG A 31 0.46 -5.91 12.78
C ARG A 31 -0.47 -5.25 11.76
N LEU A 32 -1.33 -4.35 12.19
CA LEU A 32 -2.25 -3.61 11.32
C LEU A 32 -1.49 -2.61 10.43
N GLN A 33 -0.50 -1.90 10.98
CA GLN A 33 0.38 -1.04 10.18
C GLN A 33 1.11 -1.83 9.08
N LYS A 34 1.62 -3.03 9.38
CA LYS A 34 2.24 -3.91 8.38
C LYS A 34 1.23 -4.43 7.34
N ALA A 35 -0.06 -4.52 7.69
CA ALA A 35 -1.07 -5.07 6.80
C ALA A 35 -1.33 -4.18 5.58
N THR A 36 -1.24 -2.84 5.71
CA THR A 36 -1.41 -1.91 4.58
C THR A 36 -0.27 -2.06 3.57
N PHE A 37 0.98 -2.15 4.04
CA PHE A 37 2.13 -2.45 3.17
C PHE A 37 2.01 -3.81 2.50
N ASN A 38 1.63 -4.86 3.23
CA ASN A 38 1.43 -6.19 2.66
C ASN A 38 0.28 -6.21 1.63
N ALA A 39 -0.77 -5.41 1.84
CA ALA A 39 -1.85 -5.27 0.87
C ALA A 39 -1.36 -4.60 -0.42
N PHE A 40 -0.56 -3.54 -0.31
CA PHE A 40 0.03 -2.88 -1.47
C PHE A 40 1.02 -3.78 -2.23
N SER A 41 1.87 -4.55 -1.53
CA SER A 41 2.71 -5.56 -2.19
C SER A 41 1.89 -6.56 -3.00
N ARG A 42 0.77 -7.04 -2.46
CA ARG A 42 -0.13 -7.94 -3.19
C ARG A 42 -0.74 -7.31 -4.44
N VAL A 43 -0.99 -5.99 -4.45
CA VAL A 43 -1.46 -5.29 -5.66
C VAL A 43 -0.39 -5.37 -6.75
N VAL A 44 0.88 -5.18 -6.40
CA VAL A 44 2.01 -5.33 -7.32
C VAL A 44 2.15 -6.78 -7.78
N ASP A 45 2.06 -7.75 -6.87
CA ASP A 45 2.12 -9.18 -7.21
C ASP A 45 1.03 -9.55 -8.23
N VAL A 46 -0.21 -9.12 -8.00
CA VAL A 46 -1.34 -9.34 -8.93
C VAL A 46 -1.07 -8.71 -10.29
N ALA A 47 -0.51 -7.49 -10.35
CA ALA A 47 -0.17 -6.85 -11.61
C ALA A 47 0.89 -7.65 -12.37
N LEU A 48 1.91 -8.16 -11.69
CA LEU A 48 2.97 -8.97 -12.28
C LEU A 48 2.45 -10.33 -12.76
N GLU A 49 1.67 -11.02 -11.93
CA GLU A 49 1.09 -12.34 -12.24
C GLU A 49 0.16 -12.30 -13.47
N ASN A 50 -0.56 -11.19 -13.67
CA ASN A 50 -1.49 -11.02 -14.79
C ASN A 50 -0.86 -10.32 -16.01
N GLY A 51 0.45 -10.02 -15.98
CA GLY A 51 1.11 -9.31 -17.08
C GLY A 51 0.50 -7.92 -17.36
N ALA A 52 0.04 -7.23 -16.32
CA ALA A 52 -0.60 -5.93 -16.43
C ALA A 52 0.38 -4.88 -16.99
N ALA A 53 -0.10 -4.06 -17.92
CA ALA A 53 0.70 -3.01 -18.56
C ALA A 53 1.01 -1.83 -17.62
N ALA A 54 0.17 -1.61 -16.60
CA ALA A 54 0.32 -0.54 -15.64
C ALA A 54 -0.45 -0.80 -14.33
N ILE A 55 -0.09 -0.06 -13.29
CA ILE A 55 -0.89 0.12 -12.08
C ILE A 55 -1.30 1.59 -12.00
N LEU A 56 -2.60 1.86 -11.90
CA LEU A 56 -3.17 3.18 -11.65
C LEU A 56 -3.49 3.31 -10.16
N ILE A 57 -2.77 4.21 -9.47
CA ILE A 57 -2.99 4.56 -8.07
C ILE A 57 -3.76 5.88 -8.03
N ALA A 58 -5.06 5.83 -7.70
CA ALA A 58 -5.98 6.95 -7.91
C ALA A 58 -6.06 7.96 -6.73
N GLY A 59 -5.46 7.66 -5.58
CA GLY A 59 -5.45 8.59 -4.44
C GLY A 59 -5.13 7.93 -3.10
N ASP A 60 -5.05 8.75 -2.06
CA ASP A 60 -4.96 8.38 -0.65
C ASP A 60 -3.89 7.32 -0.33
N VAL A 61 -2.68 7.58 -0.84
CA VAL A 61 -1.50 6.75 -0.57
C VAL A 61 -1.01 6.92 0.87
N PHE A 62 -1.11 8.12 1.43
CA PHE A 62 -0.62 8.49 2.76
C PHE A 62 -1.67 9.30 3.53
N ASP A 63 -1.70 9.19 4.87
CA ASP A 63 -2.63 9.96 5.73
C ASP A 63 -2.26 11.43 5.92
N SER A 64 -0.97 11.74 5.90
CA SER A 64 -0.49 13.11 6.02
C SER A 64 -0.11 13.64 4.65
N GLU A 65 -0.15 14.96 4.50
CA GLU A 65 0.18 15.69 3.26
C GLU A 65 1.49 15.23 2.59
N TYR A 66 2.42 14.69 3.39
CA TYR A 66 3.68 14.12 2.91
C TYR A 66 3.83 12.60 3.19
N GLY A 67 3.08 11.99 4.10
CA GLY A 67 3.39 10.66 4.64
C GLY A 67 4.67 10.65 5.50
N SER A 68 4.92 9.55 6.22
CA SER A 68 6.21 9.38 6.91
C SER A 68 7.33 9.10 5.89
N LEU A 69 8.57 9.51 6.16
CA LEU A 69 9.71 9.14 5.30
C LEU A 69 9.83 7.63 5.14
N SER A 70 9.53 6.87 6.20
CA SER A 70 9.51 5.41 6.16
C SER A 70 8.44 4.87 5.21
N ALA A 71 7.25 5.47 5.19
CA ALA A 71 6.16 5.13 4.28
C ALA A 71 6.58 5.37 2.82
N GLN A 72 7.14 6.54 2.52
CA GLN A 72 7.63 6.88 1.18
C GLN A 72 8.73 5.92 0.69
N LEU A 73 9.70 5.61 1.56
CA LEU A 73 10.79 4.70 1.21
C LEU A 73 10.30 3.27 0.95
N ARG A 74 9.36 2.78 1.76
CA ARG A 74 8.73 1.46 1.54
C ARG A 74 7.87 1.45 0.29
N PHE A 75 7.08 2.49 0.05
CA PHE A 75 6.29 2.64 -1.18
C PHE A 75 7.19 2.55 -2.42
N ARG A 76 8.28 3.31 -2.45
CA ARG A 76 9.29 3.23 -3.52
C ARG A 76 9.91 1.85 -3.64
N HIS A 77 10.19 1.18 -2.52
CA HIS A 77 10.79 -0.16 -2.53
C HIS A 77 9.83 -1.24 -3.05
N ILE A 78 8.53 -1.11 -2.79
CA ILE A 78 7.53 -2.07 -3.29
C ILE A 78 7.35 -1.92 -4.82
N LEU A 79 7.58 -0.72 -5.36
CA LEU A 79 7.48 -0.44 -6.80
C LEU A 79 8.79 -0.61 -7.58
N SER A 80 9.91 -0.88 -6.90
CA SER A 80 11.25 -1.04 -7.52
C SER A 80 11.56 -2.50 -7.82
#